data_AF-A0A352X6D4-F1
#
_entry.id   AF-A0A352X6D4-F1
#
_cell.length_a   1.000
_cell.length_b   1.000
_cell.length_c   1.000
_cell.angle_alpha   90.00
_cell.angle_beta   90.00
_cell.angle_gamma   90.00
#
_symmetry.space_group_name_H-M   'P 1'
#
loop_
_entity.id
_entity.type
_entity.pdbx_description
1 polymer ?
#
loop_
_entity_poly.entity_id
_entity_poly.type
_entity_poly.pdbx_seq_one_letter_code
_entity_poly.pdbx_strand_id
1 'polypeptide(L)'
;MDNFQILKRLYNNFDPFRALPAGDPTYVDCHEVRGDCDILEELGQPLLLSERVTCNLYSGHRGAGKSTELLRLKDHLEKNSYYVVYFAADEEDIDPEDAQYTDILLACTRRLLESLKDNAKPDPLLNWLKTRWQSLKELALTEVSFETLSLETQILQFAKLTANLRAVPATRQKIRQQIDTNSVSLI
;
A
#
# COMPACT_ATOMS: atom_id res chain seq x y z
N MET A 1 11.01 38.44 14.92
CA MET A 1 11.41 37.01 14.88
C MET A 1 12.88 36.97 14.49
N ASP A 2 13.69 36.18 15.17
CA ASP A 2 15.10 35.95 14.81
C ASP A 2 15.20 35.30 13.41
N ASN A 3 16.13 35.77 12.57
CA ASN A 3 16.30 35.29 11.18
C ASN A 3 16.55 33.78 11.14
N PHE A 4 17.28 33.23 12.11
CA PHE A 4 17.52 31.80 12.18
C PHE A 4 16.21 31.02 12.43
N GLN A 5 15.30 31.55 13.25
CA GLN A 5 14.00 30.91 13.50
C GLN A 5 13.11 30.91 12.25
N ILE A 6 13.16 31.98 11.45
CA ILE A 6 12.44 32.05 10.17
C ILE A 6 12.99 31.01 9.19
N LEU A 7 14.31 30.96 9.01
CA LEU A 7 14.97 29.98 8.12
C LEU A 7 14.71 28.55 8.56
N LYS A 8 14.82 28.26 9.86
CA LYS A 8 14.49 26.96 10.43
C LYS A 8 13.04 26.59 10.14
N ARG A 9 12.10 27.53 10.30
CA ARG A 9 10.69 27.28 9.98
C ARG A 9 10.51 26.98 8.50
N LEU A 10 11.05 27.80 7.60
CA LEU A 10 10.97 27.57 6.15
C LEU A 10 11.53 26.19 5.78
N TYR A 11 12.76 25.89 6.19
CA TYR A 11 13.40 24.61 5.90
C TYR A 11 12.53 23.41 6.31
N ASN A 12 11.94 23.43 7.51
CA ASN A 12 11.11 22.33 8.00
C ASN A 12 9.70 22.28 7.39
N ASN A 13 9.22 23.34 6.73
CA ASN A 13 7.94 23.32 6.01
C ASN A 13 8.10 22.89 4.55
N PHE A 14 9.29 22.99 3.96
CA PHE A 14 9.56 22.66 2.55
C PHE A 14 10.47 21.43 2.42
N ASP A 15 10.10 20.32 3.06
CA ASP A 15 10.75 19.03 2.83
C ASP A 15 10.23 18.40 1.50
N PRO A 16 11.05 18.33 0.44
CA PRO A 16 10.61 17.83 -0.86
C PRO A 16 10.34 16.32 -0.88
N PHE A 17 10.73 15.58 0.16
CA PHE A 17 10.50 14.14 0.27
C PHE A 17 9.27 13.81 1.13
N ARG A 18 8.65 14.81 1.74
CA ARG A 18 7.43 14.64 2.51
C ARG A 18 6.20 14.90 1.63
N ALA A 19 5.36 13.89 1.48
CA ALA A 19 4.04 14.07 0.87
C ALA A 19 3.14 14.92 1.78
N LEU A 20 2.34 15.81 1.20
CA LEU A 20 1.39 16.62 1.96
C LEU A 20 0.09 15.83 2.16
N PRO A 21 -0.48 15.81 3.38
CA PRO A 21 -1.79 15.24 3.62
C PRO A 21 -2.88 16.04 2.89
N ALA A 22 -4.05 15.42 2.69
CA ALA A 22 -5.21 16.13 2.16
C ALA A 22 -5.59 17.30 3.10
N GLY A 23 -5.87 18.46 2.51
CA GLY A 23 -6.22 19.68 3.25
C GLY A 23 -5.05 20.39 3.94
N ASP A 24 -3.80 19.98 3.67
CA ASP A 24 -2.63 20.69 4.20
C ASP A 24 -2.62 22.16 3.70
N PRO A 25 -2.52 23.15 4.60
CA PRO A 25 -2.54 24.56 4.22
C PRO A 25 -1.34 25.00 3.37
N THR A 26 -0.27 24.20 3.30
CA THR A 26 0.88 24.48 2.42
C THR A 26 0.68 23.92 1.01
N TYR A 27 -0.39 23.18 0.74
CA TYR A 27 -0.72 22.74 -0.61
C TYR A 27 -1.05 23.95 -1.49
N VAL A 28 -0.36 24.06 -2.62
CA VAL A 28 -0.64 25.06 -3.64
C VAL A 28 -1.20 24.34 -4.85
N ASP A 29 -2.42 24.69 -5.23
CA ASP A 29 -3.02 24.20 -6.45
C ASP A 29 -2.30 24.87 -7.64
N CYS A 30 -1.65 24.04 -8.45
CA CYS A 30 -0.96 24.47 -9.66
C CYS A 30 -1.69 23.97 -10.92
N HIS A 31 -2.96 23.58 -10.83
CA HIS A 31 -3.73 23.03 -11.95
C HIS A 31 -3.61 23.93 -13.21
N GLU A 32 -3.80 25.24 -13.05
CA GLU A 32 -3.72 26.21 -14.17
C GLU A 32 -2.40 26.15 -14.96
N VAL A 33 -1.30 25.72 -14.35
CA VAL A 33 0.04 25.71 -14.96
C VAL A 33 0.64 24.31 -15.13
N ARG A 34 0.06 23.29 -14.49
CA ARG A 34 0.51 21.89 -14.54
C ARG A 34 -0.07 21.15 -15.75
N GLY A 35 -1.18 21.64 -16.30
CA GLY A 35 -1.93 21.06 -17.41
C GLY A 35 -3.32 20.61 -16.99
N ASP A 36 -4.12 20.15 -17.95
CA ASP A 36 -5.56 19.86 -17.78
C ASP A 36 -5.86 18.53 -17.06
N CYS A 37 -4.99 18.08 -16.17
CA CYS A 37 -5.07 16.75 -15.56
C CYS A 37 -5.22 16.85 -14.04
N ASP A 38 -6.46 16.80 -13.56
CA ASP A 38 -6.79 16.61 -12.14
C ASP A 38 -6.96 15.13 -11.83
N ILE A 39 -6.22 14.62 -10.83
CA ILE A 39 -6.33 13.24 -10.36
C ILE A 39 -7.75 12.89 -9.88
N LEU A 40 -8.49 13.87 -9.33
CA LEU A 40 -9.84 13.66 -8.84
C LEU A 40 -10.82 13.43 -10.00
N GLU A 41 -10.55 14.01 -11.17
CA GLU A 41 -11.34 13.82 -12.37
C GLU A 41 -10.90 12.55 -13.10
N GLU A 42 -9.60 12.44 -13.41
CA GLU A 42 -9.04 11.39 -14.27
C GLU A 42 -8.99 10.01 -13.61
N LEU A 43 -8.72 9.94 -12.30
CA LEU A 43 -8.73 8.68 -11.55
C LEU A 43 -9.94 8.58 -10.63
N GLY A 44 -10.33 9.69 -9.99
CA GLY A 44 -11.45 9.70 -9.06
C GLY A 44 -12.78 9.36 -9.73
N GLN A 45 -13.15 10.02 -10.83
CA GLN A 45 -14.45 9.75 -11.47
C GLN A 45 -14.57 8.31 -11.97
N PRO A 46 -13.58 7.71 -12.69
CA PRO A 46 -13.69 6.31 -13.08
C PRO A 46 -13.82 5.36 -11.89
N LEU A 47 -13.14 5.61 -10.77
CA LEU A 47 -13.25 4.81 -9.56
C LEU A 47 -14.65 4.90 -8.93
N LEU A 48 -15.31 6.06 -9.01
CA LEU A 48 -16.66 6.30 -8.50
C LEU A 48 -17.76 5.72 -9.42
N LEU A 49 -17.56 5.77 -10.73
CA LEU A 49 -18.57 5.41 -11.73
C LEU A 49 -18.51 3.94 -12.18
N SER A 50 -17.35 3.31 -12.08
CA SER A 50 -17.16 1.94 -12.57
C SER A 50 -17.86 0.92 -11.66
N GLU A 51 -18.75 0.12 -12.24
CA GLU A 51 -19.32 -1.07 -11.59
C GLU A 51 -18.36 -2.28 -11.62
N ARG A 52 -17.23 -2.16 -12.33
CA ARG A 52 -16.20 -3.21 -12.45
C ARG A 52 -14.96 -2.83 -11.65
N VAL A 53 -14.21 -3.85 -11.22
CA VAL A 53 -12.88 -3.66 -10.63
C VAL A 53 -11.96 -3.00 -11.66
N THR A 54 -11.29 -1.92 -11.27
CA THR A 54 -10.35 -1.17 -12.12
C THR A 54 -8.93 -1.29 -11.57
N CYS A 55 -7.94 -1.23 -12.46
CA CYS A 55 -6.53 -1.10 -12.12
C CYS A 55 -5.97 0.14 -12.84
N ASN A 56 -5.50 1.13 -12.08
CA ASN A 56 -5.07 2.42 -12.60
C ASN A 56 -3.59 2.66 -12.27
N LEU A 57 -2.83 3.16 -13.25
CA LEU A 57 -1.42 3.53 -13.07
C LEU A 57 -1.28 5.05 -13.08
N TYR A 58 -0.85 5.62 -11.97
CA TYR A 58 -0.51 7.04 -11.86
C TYR A 58 1.02 7.19 -11.82
N SER A 59 1.60 7.72 -12.90
CA SER A 59 3.06 7.76 -13.11
C SER A 59 3.59 9.19 -13.29
N GLY A 60 4.91 9.35 -13.18
CA GLY A 60 5.58 10.64 -13.32
C GLY A 60 6.91 10.70 -12.58
N HIS A 61 7.68 11.77 -12.76
CA HIS A 61 9.03 11.91 -12.19
C HIS A 61 9.05 11.94 -10.65
N ARG A 62 10.20 11.57 -10.06
CA ARG A 62 10.42 11.70 -8.61
C ARG A 62 10.33 13.19 -8.23
N GLY A 63 9.64 13.49 -7.12
CA GLY A 63 9.41 14.86 -6.69
C GLY A 63 8.26 15.60 -7.39
N ALA A 64 7.57 14.99 -8.36
CA ALA A 64 6.45 15.62 -9.07
C ALA A 64 5.14 15.73 -8.25
N GLY A 65 5.17 15.44 -6.94
CA GLY A 65 3.99 15.56 -6.07
C GLY A 65 3.01 14.38 -6.11
N LYS A 66 3.32 13.28 -6.78
CA LYS A 66 2.39 12.14 -6.96
C LYS A 66 1.78 11.61 -5.66
N SER A 67 2.60 11.42 -4.62
CA SER A 67 2.12 10.93 -3.32
C SER A 67 1.14 11.91 -2.66
N THR A 68 1.38 13.22 -2.81
CA THR A 68 0.46 14.26 -2.34
C THR A 68 -0.89 14.18 -3.08
N GLU A 69 -0.85 14.04 -4.41
CA GLU A 69 -2.07 13.92 -5.22
C GLU A 69 -2.85 12.63 -4.88
N LEU A 70 -2.17 11.51 -4.63
CA LEU A 70 -2.80 10.26 -4.17
C LEU A 70 -3.43 10.40 -2.78
N LEU A 71 -2.86 11.19 -1.86
CA LEU A 71 -3.46 11.47 -0.56
C LEU A 71 -4.70 12.36 -0.67
N ARG A 72 -4.72 13.30 -1.64
CA ARG A 72 -5.94 14.05 -1.99
C ARG A 72 -7.03 13.13 -2.56
N LEU A 73 -6.66 12.23 -3.48
CA LEU A 73 -7.58 11.24 -4.03
C LEU A 73 -8.12 10.31 -2.94
N LYS A 74 -7.28 9.87 -2.00
CA LYS A 74 -7.71 9.08 -0.84
C LYS A 74 -8.84 9.80 -0.08
N ASP A 75 -8.63 11.05 0.34
CA ASP A 75 -9.62 11.82 1.08
C ASP A 75 -10.92 12.03 0.27
N HIS A 76 -10.79 12.29 -1.03
CA HIS A 76 -11.94 12.39 -1.93
C HIS A 76 -12.76 11.09 -1.98
N LEU A 77 -12.11 9.94 -2.12
CA LEU A 77 -12.78 8.63 -2.14
C LEU A 77 -13.42 8.30 -0.78
N GLU A 78 -12.71 8.56 0.33
CA GLU A 78 -13.23 8.33 1.69
C GLU A 78 -14.49 9.17 1.96
N LYS A 79 -14.53 10.42 1.50
CA LYS A 79 -15.73 11.27 1.54
C LYS A 79 -16.89 10.74 0.68
N ASN A 80 -16.59 9.92 -0.33
CA ASN A 80 -17.56 9.26 -1.19
C ASN A 80 -17.85 7.81 -0.75
N SER A 81 -17.69 7.48 0.54
CA SER A 81 -18.00 6.18 1.14
C SER A 81 -17.11 5.01 0.70
N TYR A 82 -15.90 5.29 0.21
CA TYR A 82 -14.90 4.24 -0.02
C TYR A 82 -14.06 4.01 1.23
N TYR A 83 -13.62 2.77 1.41
CA TYR A 83 -12.58 2.43 2.37
C TYR A 83 -11.24 2.33 1.63
N VAL A 84 -10.33 3.28 1.88
CA VAL A 84 -9.08 3.37 1.12
C VAL A 84 -7.90 2.87 1.97
N VAL A 85 -7.28 1.78 1.53
CA VAL A 85 -6.04 1.28 2.12
C VAL A 85 -4.85 1.89 1.38
N TYR A 86 -4.25 2.91 2.01
CA TYR A 86 -3.03 3.54 1.52
C TYR A 86 -1.81 2.98 2.24
N PHE A 87 -0.79 2.62 1.48
CA PHE A 87 0.54 2.28 1.98
C PHE A 87 1.59 2.76 0.99
N ALA A 88 2.74 3.22 1.49
CA ALA A 88 3.87 3.57 0.65
C ALA A 88 4.64 2.30 0.29
N ALA A 89 5.17 2.24 -0.93
CA ALA A 89 6.17 1.25 -1.31
C ALA A 89 7.55 1.70 -0.79
N ASP A 90 7.66 1.82 0.52
CA ASP A 90 8.93 2.11 1.20
C ASP A 90 9.56 0.81 1.75
N GLU A 91 10.76 0.94 2.32
CA GLU A 91 11.53 -0.18 2.86
C GLU A 91 10.79 -0.99 3.94
N GLU A 92 9.67 -0.51 4.50
CA GLU A 92 8.84 -1.32 5.40
C GLU A 92 8.12 -2.45 4.68
N ASP A 93 7.70 -2.22 3.43
CA ASP A 93 6.83 -3.12 2.67
C ASP A 93 7.54 -3.76 1.48
N ILE A 94 8.31 -2.98 0.72
CA ILE A 94 8.89 -3.40 -0.55
C ILE A 94 10.29 -2.80 -0.67
N ASP A 95 11.26 -3.59 -1.13
CA ASP A 95 12.58 -3.10 -1.50
C ASP A 95 12.49 -2.45 -2.90
N PRO A 96 12.60 -1.11 -3.03
CA PRO A 96 12.38 -0.44 -4.31
C PRO A 96 13.42 -0.79 -5.38
N GLU A 97 14.60 -1.28 -4.99
CA GLU A 97 15.68 -1.65 -5.92
C GLU A 97 15.56 -3.11 -6.42
N ASP A 98 14.81 -3.96 -5.71
CA ASP A 98 14.57 -5.38 -6.04
C ASP A 98 13.08 -5.75 -5.92
N ALA A 99 12.18 -4.82 -6.25
CA ALA A 99 10.74 -5.06 -6.15
C ALA A 99 10.28 -6.04 -7.24
N GLN A 100 9.64 -7.14 -6.85
CA GLN A 100 8.93 -8.03 -7.76
C GLN A 100 7.43 -8.01 -7.47
N TYR A 101 6.63 -8.44 -8.45
CA TYR A 101 5.16 -8.43 -8.33
C TYR A 101 4.66 -9.23 -7.11
N THR A 102 5.37 -10.30 -6.73
CA THR A 102 5.07 -11.12 -5.55
C THR A 102 5.20 -10.32 -4.26
N ASP A 103 6.23 -9.46 -4.15
CA ASP A 103 6.43 -8.60 -2.98
C ASP A 103 5.29 -7.56 -2.89
N ILE A 104 4.87 -6.99 -4.03
CA ILE A 104 3.75 -6.05 -4.11
C ILE A 104 2.45 -6.72 -3.63
N LEU A 105 2.15 -7.94 -4.13
CA LEU A 105 0.94 -8.66 -3.74
C LEU A 105 0.91 -9.01 -2.24
N LEU A 106 2.06 -9.39 -1.68
CA LEU A 106 2.20 -9.72 -0.26
C LEU A 106 2.09 -8.47 0.62
N ALA A 107 2.67 -7.35 0.19
CA ALA A 107 2.52 -6.06 0.85
C ALA A 107 1.05 -5.60 0.85
N CYS A 108 0.37 -5.64 -0.31
CA CYS A 108 -1.06 -5.36 -0.43
C CYS A 108 -1.88 -6.21 0.54
N THR A 109 -1.62 -7.52 0.57
CA THR A 109 -2.33 -8.47 1.44
C THR A 109 -2.14 -8.12 2.92
N ARG A 110 -0.90 -7.87 3.35
CA ARG A 110 -0.59 -7.47 4.72
C ARG A 110 -1.34 -6.19 5.11
N ARG A 111 -1.23 -5.15 4.29
CA ARG A 111 -1.81 -3.83 4.57
C ARG A 111 -3.34 -3.85 4.56
N LEU A 112 -3.95 -4.64 3.67
CA LEU A 112 -5.40 -4.88 3.69
C LEU A 112 -5.85 -5.54 5.00
N LEU A 113 -5.16 -6.60 5.44
CA LEU A 113 -5.48 -7.26 6.71
C LEU A 113 -5.32 -6.32 7.91
N GLU A 114 -4.21 -5.59 7.98
CA GLU A 114 -3.94 -4.62 9.05
C GLU A 114 -5.00 -3.53 9.11
N SER A 115 -5.48 -3.07 7.95
CA SER A 115 -6.48 -2.02 7.85
C SER A 115 -7.88 -2.52 8.22
N LEU A 116 -8.25 -3.73 7.79
CA LEU A 116 -9.59 -4.29 8.02
C LEU A 116 -9.80 -4.83 9.44
N LYS A 117 -8.73 -5.13 10.18
CA LYS A 117 -8.81 -5.79 11.51
C LYS A 117 -9.72 -5.07 12.50
N ASP A 118 -9.76 -3.73 12.46
CA ASP A 118 -10.51 -2.89 13.39
C ASP A 118 -11.83 -2.36 12.80
N ASN A 119 -12.05 -2.52 11.49
CA ASN A 119 -13.08 -1.77 10.75
C ASN A 119 -14.07 -2.65 9.97
N ALA A 120 -13.76 -3.94 9.77
CA ALA A 120 -14.63 -4.86 9.03
C ALA A 120 -14.42 -6.30 9.48
N LYS A 121 -15.32 -7.20 9.07
CA LYS A 121 -15.05 -8.64 9.11
C LYS A 121 -14.18 -9.00 7.90
N PRO A 122 -12.89 -9.35 8.07
CA PRO A 122 -12.04 -9.70 6.95
C PRO A 122 -12.28 -11.12 6.45
N ASP A 123 -13.41 -11.76 6.82
CA ASP A 123 -13.71 -13.17 6.56
C ASP A 123 -13.47 -13.62 5.10
N PRO A 124 -13.88 -12.87 4.05
CA PRO A 124 -13.59 -13.27 2.67
C PRO A 124 -12.10 -13.31 2.36
N LEU A 125 -11.35 -12.30 2.84
CA LEU A 125 -9.91 -12.21 2.66
C LEU A 125 -9.21 -13.31 3.48
N LEU A 126 -9.62 -13.53 4.72
CA LEU A 126 -9.10 -14.61 5.57
C LEU A 126 -9.37 -15.99 4.98
N ASN A 127 -10.54 -16.21 4.39
CA ASN A 127 -10.88 -17.48 3.76
C ASN A 127 -10.07 -17.70 2.48
N TRP A 128 -9.91 -16.66 1.64
CA TRP A 128 -8.99 -16.70 0.50
C TRP A 128 -7.56 -17.05 0.97
N LEU A 129 -7.11 -16.42 2.06
CA LEU A 129 -5.78 -16.64 2.63
C LEU A 129 -5.59 -18.03 3.23
N LYS A 130 -6.57 -18.56 3.97
CA LYS A 130 -6.54 -19.94 4.49
C LYS A 130 -6.30 -20.94 3.36
N THR A 131 -6.95 -20.72 2.23
CA THR A 131 -6.82 -21.58 1.04
C THR A 131 -5.39 -21.55 0.45
N ARG A 132 -4.67 -20.45 0.63
CA ARG A 132 -3.27 -20.29 0.16
C ARG A 132 -2.23 -20.56 1.24
N TRP A 133 -2.60 -20.51 2.51
CA TRP A 133 -1.70 -20.73 3.65
C TRP A 133 -1.09 -22.13 3.63
N GLN A 134 -1.82 -23.12 3.12
CA GLN A 134 -1.32 -24.48 2.98
C GLN A 134 -0.04 -24.56 2.14
N SER A 135 0.12 -23.67 1.15
CA SER A 135 1.32 -23.53 0.31
C SER A 135 2.39 -22.62 0.94
N LEU A 136 2.00 -21.68 1.79
CA LEU A 136 2.90 -20.69 2.40
C LEU A 136 3.49 -21.12 3.76
N LYS A 137 2.88 -22.09 4.45
CA LYS A 137 3.31 -22.55 5.79
C LYS A 137 4.76 -23.04 5.83
N GLU A 138 5.22 -23.70 4.76
CA GLU A 138 6.60 -24.21 4.65
C GLU A 138 7.62 -23.07 4.59
N LEU A 139 7.19 -21.91 4.08
CA LEU A 139 8.02 -20.74 3.87
C LEU A 139 7.97 -19.79 5.07
N ALA A 140 6.86 -19.79 5.80
CA ALA A 140 6.71 -19.07 7.05
C ALA A 140 7.56 -19.66 8.19
N LEU A 141 8.25 -20.79 7.97
CA LEU A 141 9.05 -21.53 8.95
C LEU A 141 8.29 -21.74 10.28
N THR A 142 6.97 -21.90 10.21
CA THR A 142 6.09 -22.00 11.37
C THR A 142 5.30 -23.30 11.30
N GLU A 143 5.44 -24.13 12.33
CA GLU A 143 4.75 -25.43 12.46
C GLU A 143 3.26 -25.29 12.84
N VAL A 144 2.72 -24.08 12.85
CA VAL A 144 1.41 -23.79 13.47
C VAL A 144 0.27 -24.00 12.48
N SER A 145 -0.74 -24.78 12.89
CA SER A 145 -1.99 -24.95 12.15
C SER A 145 -2.83 -23.67 12.21
N PHE A 146 -3.01 -23.05 11.04
CA PHE A 146 -3.75 -21.79 10.86
C PHE A 146 -5.23 -21.88 11.24
N GLU A 147 -5.79 -23.09 11.20
CA GLU A 147 -7.21 -23.37 11.42
C GLU A 147 -7.67 -23.11 12.86
N THR A 148 -6.73 -23.11 13.80
CA THR A 148 -7.02 -22.95 15.25
C THR A 148 -6.72 -21.55 15.79
N LEU A 149 -6.20 -20.65 14.95
CA LEU A 149 -5.70 -19.35 15.37
C LEU A 149 -6.79 -18.28 15.37
N SER A 150 -6.75 -17.38 16.38
CA SER A 150 -7.54 -16.14 16.36
C SER A 150 -7.15 -15.25 15.17
N LEU A 151 -8.04 -14.34 14.76
CA LEU A 151 -7.77 -13.38 13.69
C LEU A 151 -6.50 -12.56 13.96
N GLU A 152 -6.33 -12.07 15.19
CA GLU A 152 -5.14 -11.32 15.58
C GLU A 152 -3.87 -12.15 15.40
N THR A 153 -3.91 -13.43 15.79
CA THR A 153 -2.77 -14.33 15.62
C THR A 153 -2.49 -14.63 14.14
N GLN A 154 -3.52 -14.77 13.32
CA GLN A 154 -3.38 -14.94 11.86
C GLN A 154 -2.69 -13.72 11.23
N ILE A 155 -3.11 -12.50 11.59
CA ILE A 155 -2.49 -11.24 11.13
C ILE A 155 -1.03 -11.15 11.57
N LEU A 156 -0.72 -11.50 12.82
CA LEU A 156 0.66 -11.51 13.33
C LEU A 156 1.56 -12.52 12.59
N GLN A 157 1.04 -13.70 12.24
CA GLN A 157 1.80 -14.67 11.43
C GLN A 157 2.05 -14.15 10.02
N PHE A 158 1.09 -13.44 9.42
CA PHE A 158 1.29 -12.77 8.13
C PHE A 158 2.32 -11.65 8.20
N ALA A 159 2.27 -10.80 9.23
CA ALA A 159 3.27 -9.77 9.44
C ALA A 159 4.68 -10.37 9.56
N LYS A 160 4.82 -11.52 10.26
CA LYS A 160 6.09 -12.26 10.34
C LYS A 160 6.54 -12.83 8.99
N LEU A 161 5.61 -13.38 8.19
CA LEU A 161 5.92 -13.87 6.85
C LEU A 161 6.46 -12.74 5.95
N THR A 162 5.75 -11.61 5.89
CA THR A 162 6.18 -10.43 5.10
C THR A 162 7.50 -9.85 5.63
N ALA A 163 7.73 -9.87 6.95
CA ALA A 163 9.01 -9.45 7.53
C ALA A 163 10.16 -10.40 7.14
N ASN A 164 9.95 -11.72 7.13
CA ASN A 164 10.95 -12.72 6.74
C ASN A 164 11.28 -12.67 5.25
N LEU A 165 10.26 -12.45 4.41
CA LEU A 165 10.41 -12.15 2.98
C LEU A 165 11.38 -10.99 2.74
N ARG A 166 11.22 -9.92 3.53
CA ARG A 166 12.10 -8.76 3.45
C ARG A 166 13.50 -9.07 3.98
N ALA A 167 13.61 -9.69 5.16
CA ALA A 167 14.89 -9.79 5.86
C ALA A 167 15.87 -10.84 5.28
N VAL A 168 15.37 -11.90 4.64
CA VAL A 168 16.19 -13.05 4.24
C VAL A 168 16.13 -13.30 2.73
N PRO A 169 17.17 -12.94 1.95
CA PRO A 169 17.18 -13.08 0.49
C PRO A 169 16.88 -14.49 -0.03
N ALA A 170 17.42 -15.52 0.63
CA ALA A 170 17.19 -16.92 0.27
C ALA A 170 15.71 -17.34 0.49
N THR A 171 15.10 -16.84 1.55
CA THR A 171 13.67 -17.06 1.83
C THR A 171 12.80 -16.30 0.84
N ARG A 172 13.20 -15.06 0.49
CA ARG A 172 12.55 -14.24 -0.55
C ARG A 172 12.47 -14.98 -1.88
N GLN A 173 13.60 -15.51 -2.36
CA GLN A 173 13.63 -16.27 -3.62
C GLN A 173 12.76 -17.52 -3.58
N LYS A 174 12.76 -18.28 -2.48
CA LYS A 174 11.91 -19.48 -2.33
C LYS A 174 10.42 -19.11 -2.37
N ILE A 175 10.04 -18.02 -1.73
CA ILE A 175 8.63 -17.57 -1.72
C ILE A 175 8.21 -17.07 -3.11
N ARG A 176 9.06 -16.29 -3.77
CA ARG A 176 8.87 -15.88 -5.18
C ARG A 176 8.59 -17.09 -6.06
N GLN A 177 9.44 -18.12 -6.02
CA GLN A 177 9.28 -19.35 -6.81
C GLN A 177 7.98 -20.10 -6.50
N GLN A 178 7.59 -20.19 -5.22
CA GLN A 178 6.36 -20.87 -4.82
C GLN A 178 5.10 -20.11 -5.27
N ILE A 179 5.12 -18.78 -5.21
CA ILE A 179 4.02 -17.94 -5.73
C ILE A 179 3.99 -18.02 -7.26
N ASP A 180 5.13 -17.95 -7.94
CA ASP A 180 5.26 -18.07 -9.40
C ASP A 180 4.69 -19.39 -9.92
N THR A 181 5.02 -20.50 -9.26
CA THR A 181 4.51 -21.84 -9.65
C THR A 181 2.99 -21.91 -9.58
N ASN A 182 2.36 -21.10 -8.74
CA ASN A 182 0.92 -21.01 -8.57
C ASN A 182 0.30 -19.79 -9.28
N SER A 183 1.09 -19.00 -10.01
CA SER A 183 0.68 -17.71 -10.59
C SER A 183 -0.22 -17.85 -11.81
N VAL A 184 -0.22 -19.00 -12.49
CA VAL A 184 -1.17 -19.32 -13.59
C VAL A 184 -2.63 -19.33 -13.11
N SER A 185 -2.87 -19.38 -11.79
CA SER A 185 -4.20 -19.22 -11.17
C SER A 185 -4.60 -17.76 -10.86
N LEU A 186 -3.76 -16.78 -11.20
CA LEU A 186 -3.98 -15.35 -10.94
C LEU A 186 -4.47 -14.56 -12.16
N ILE A 187 -4.62 -15.22 -13.32
CA ILE A 187 -5.19 -14.68 -14.56
C ILE A 187 -6.56 -15.31 -14.80
#